data_AF-A0A076HY01-F1
#
_entry.id   AF-A0A076HY01-F1
#
_cell.length_a   1.000
_cell.length_b   1.000
_cell.length_c   1.000
_cell.angle_alpha   90.00
_cell.angle_beta   90.00
_cell.angle_gamma   90.00
#
_symmetry.space_group_name_H-M   'P 1'
#
loop_
_entity.id
_entity.type
_entity.pdbx_description
1 polymer ?
#
loop_
_entity_poly.entity_id
_entity_poly.type
_entity_poly.pdbx_seq_one_letter_code
_entity_poly.pdbx_strand_id
1 'polypeptide(L)'
;MALTGLLAQFYVTFSSRQLPPLETVVRFFSFFTILTNTLVAGYFLVRSLRPESAAGRWAARVEVGTALTVYILVVGVVYQAVLRGLVSLAGWGILADNILHGLVPLYMLGFWLLRIAGQPVRWRTLPYWLLYPAAYLAYTLLRGPSASFYPYPFVDVAALGYGPVLRNCLLVLVVMLAISVLLAAFSNWRHRRSLA
;
A
#
# COMPACT_ATOMS: atom_id res chain seq x y z
N MET A 1 -6.14 -14.52 0.03
CA MET A 1 -6.70 -13.29 -0.59
C MET A 1 -5.60 -12.41 -1.17
N ALA A 2 -4.73 -11.76 -0.38
CA ALA A 2 -3.65 -10.92 -0.93
C ALA A 2 -2.73 -11.66 -1.92
N LEU A 3 -2.25 -12.85 -1.56
CA LEU A 3 -1.47 -13.70 -2.47
C LEU A 3 -2.24 -14.06 -3.75
N THR A 4 -3.54 -14.36 -3.64
CA THR A 4 -4.41 -14.66 -4.78
C THR A 4 -4.49 -13.47 -5.74
N GLY A 5 -4.72 -12.26 -5.22
CA GLY A 5 -4.75 -11.03 -6.02
C GLY A 5 -3.40 -10.74 -6.68
N LEU A 6 -2.30 -10.91 -5.95
CA LEU A 6 -0.94 -10.72 -6.47
C LEU A 6 -0.60 -11.71 -7.59
N LEU A 7 -0.93 -12.99 -7.41
CA LEU A 7 -0.71 -14.03 -8.40
C LEU A 7 -1.58 -13.83 -9.64
N ALA A 8 -2.85 -13.46 -9.46
CA ALA A 8 -3.74 -13.13 -10.57
C ALA A 8 -3.21 -11.92 -11.36
N GLN A 9 -2.81 -10.84 -10.66
CA GLN A 9 -2.26 -9.65 -11.32
C GLN A 9 -0.95 -9.97 -12.04
N PHE A 10 -0.08 -10.78 -11.43
CA PHE A 10 1.19 -11.19 -12.04
C PHE A 10 0.94 -12.05 -13.29
N TYR A 11 0.02 -13.01 -13.20
CA TYR A 11 -0.38 -13.84 -14.33
C TYR A 11 -0.90 -12.98 -15.50
N VAL A 12 -1.83 -12.05 -15.24
CA VAL A 12 -2.35 -11.13 -16.28
C VAL A 12 -1.22 -10.30 -16.90
N THR A 13 -0.38 -9.69 -16.07
CA THR A 13 0.74 -8.84 -16.53
C THR A 13 1.74 -9.65 -17.36
N PHE A 14 2.09 -10.86 -16.92
CA PHE A 14 3.13 -11.66 -17.57
C PHE A 14 2.63 -12.39 -18.83
N SER A 15 1.37 -12.83 -18.84
CA SER A 15 0.74 -13.47 -20.00
C SER A 15 0.49 -12.48 -21.14
N SER A 16 0.21 -11.21 -20.82
CA SER A 16 -0.01 -10.15 -21.81
C SER A 16 1.23 -9.28 -22.08
N ARG A 17 2.41 -9.70 -21.60
CA ARG A 17 3.63 -8.89 -21.69
C ARG A 17 4.04 -8.64 -23.14
N GLN A 18 4.44 -7.41 -23.43
CA GLN A 18 5.06 -6.99 -24.69
C GLN A 18 6.54 -6.63 -24.51
N LEU A 19 6.99 -6.56 -23.25
CA LEU A 19 8.35 -6.21 -22.88
C LEU A 19 9.15 -7.47 -22.52
N PRO A 20 10.49 -7.37 -22.50
CA PRO A 20 11.33 -8.44 -21.98
C PRO A 20 10.89 -8.89 -20.58
N PRO A 21 11.06 -10.18 -20.23
CA PRO A 21 10.58 -10.71 -18.94
C PRO A 21 11.09 -9.93 -17.73
N LEU A 22 12.39 -9.55 -17.72
CA LEU A 22 12.98 -8.80 -16.62
C LEU A 22 12.32 -7.41 -16.46
N GLU A 23 12.19 -6.65 -17.54
CA GLU A 23 11.55 -5.33 -17.49
C GLU A 23 10.08 -5.42 -17.08
N THR A 24 9.38 -6.48 -17.51
CA THR A 24 7.99 -6.75 -17.08
C THR A 24 7.91 -6.94 -15.56
N VAL A 25 8.82 -7.73 -14.98
CA VAL A 25 8.89 -7.95 -13.52
C VAL A 25 9.23 -6.65 -12.79
N VAL A 26 10.20 -5.87 -13.29
CA VAL A 26 10.56 -4.58 -12.68
C VAL A 26 9.39 -3.61 -12.71
N ARG A 27 8.66 -3.50 -13.84
CA ARG A 27 7.46 -2.66 -13.92
C ARG A 27 6.36 -3.14 -12.99
N PHE A 28 6.14 -4.45 -12.89
CA PHE A 28 5.17 -5.03 -11.95
C PHE A 28 5.46 -4.62 -10.50
N PHE A 29 6.71 -4.72 -10.04
CA PHE A 29 7.11 -4.30 -8.70
C PHE A 29 7.31 -2.78 -8.54
N SER A 30 7.16 -1.99 -9.61
CA SER A 30 7.20 -0.53 -9.54
C SER A 30 5.86 0.10 -9.12
N PHE A 31 4.81 -0.70 -8.95
CA PHE A 31 3.52 -0.24 -8.43
C PHE A 31 3.48 -0.28 -6.90
N PHE A 32 3.10 0.84 -6.27
CA PHE A 32 2.90 0.92 -4.82
C PHE A 32 1.85 -0.10 -4.33
N THR A 33 0.80 -0.31 -5.13
CA THR A 33 -0.24 -1.33 -4.88
C THR A 33 0.38 -2.72 -4.69
N ILE A 34 1.30 -3.12 -5.58
CA ILE A 34 1.91 -4.46 -5.57
C ILE A 34 2.84 -4.59 -4.37
N LEU A 35 3.70 -3.60 -4.13
CA LEU A 35 4.60 -3.60 -2.98
C LEU A 35 3.82 -3.66 -1.66
N THR A 36 2.80 -2.82 -1.50
CA THR A 36 2.00 -2.75 -0.27
C THR A 36 1.19 -4.03 -0.05
N ASN A 37 0.56 -4.60 -1.09
CA ASN A 37 -0.13 -5.89 -0.96
C ASN A 37 0.84 -7.04 -0.66
N THR A 38 2.07 -6.97 -1.17
CA THR A 38 3.13 -7.94 -0.83
C THR A 38 3.52 -7.83 0.64
N LEU A 39 3.66 -6.61 1.17
CA LEU A 39 3.89 -6.37 2.59
C LEU A 39 2.73 -6.89 3.45
N VAL A 40 1.48 -6.68 3.04
CA VAL A 40 0.29 -7.23 3.74
C VAL A 40 0.31 -8.75 3.73
N ALA A 41 0.59 -9.39 2.59
CA ALA A 41 0.71 -10.83 2.51
C ALA A 41 1.82 -11.37 3.41
N GLY A 42 3.00 -10.75 3.38
CA GLY A 42 4.14 -11.11 4.23
C GLY A 42 3.86 -10.92 5.72
N TYR A 43 3.19 -9.82 6.09
CA TYR A 43 2.77 -9.54 7.47
C TYR A 43 1.91 -10.67 8.03
N PHE A 44 0.84 -11.06 7.31
CA PHE A 44 -0.02 -12.15 7.76
C PHE A 44 0.71 -13.50 7.74
N LEU A 45 1.52 -13.78 6.72
CA LEU A 45 2.27 -15.03 6.62
C LEU A 45 3.22 -15.22 7.81
N VAL A 46 3.99 -14.20 8.15
CA VAL A 46 4.92 -14.25 9.28
C VAL A 46 4.18 -14.35 10.61
N ARG A 47 3.09 -13.59 10.78
CA ARG A 47 2.23 -13.64 11.99
C ARG A 47 1.56 -15.00 12.19
N SER A 48 1.25 -15.72 11.11
CA SER A 48 0.60 -17.02 11.16
C SER A 48 1.58 -18.19 11.28
N LEU A 49 2.69 -18.17 10.53
CA LEU A 49 3.60 -19.32 10.45
C LEU A 49 4.77 -19.25 11.43
N ARG A 50 5.23 -18.04 11.79
CA ARG A 50 6.43 -17.85 12.62
C ARG A 50 6.26 -16.70 13.63
N PRO A 51 5.21 -16.73 14.48
CA PRO A 51 4.92 -15.66 15.44
C PRO A 51 6.09 -15.41 16.41
N GLU A 52 6.78 -16.46 16.82
CA GLU A 52 7.92 -16.40 17.76
C GLU A 52 9.27 -16.07 17.09
N SER A 53 9.30 -15.83 15.78
CA SER A 53 10.53 -15.37 15.11
C SER A 53 10.80 -13.89 15.40
N ALA A 54 12.03 -13.41 15.15
CA ALA A 54 12.33 -11.98 15.23
C ALA A 54 11.40 -11.14 14.35
N ALA A 55 11.10 -11.62 13.14
CA ALA A 55 10.15 -10.98 12.23
C ALA A 55 8.71 -11.03 12.75
N GLY A 56 8.29 -12.13 13.38
CA GLY A 56 6.98 -12.28 14.00
C GLY A 56 6.75 -11.33 15.16
N ARG A 57 7.74 -11.20 16.06
CA ARG A 57 7.74 -10.22 17.16
C ARG A 57 7.78 -8.79 16.66
N TRP A 58 8.51 -8.50 15.58
CA TRP A 58 8.51 -7.18 14.96
C TRP A 58 7.14 -6.85 14.35
N ALA A 59 6.55 -7.78 13.59
CA ALA A 59 5.21 -7.63 13.03
C ALA A 59 4.12 -7.53 14.10
N ALA A 60 4.34 -8.10 15.30
CA ALA A 60 3.41 -7.98 16.42
C ALA A 60 3.30 -6.56 17.00
N ARG A 61 4.26 -5.67 16.69
CA ARG A 61 4.25 -4.29 17.20
C ARG A 61 3.06 -3.52 16.63
N VAL A 62 2.33 -2.82 17.50
CA VAL A 62 1.17 -1.99 17.13
C VAL A 62 1.51 -0.99 16.02
N GLU A 63 2.71 -0.42 16.04
CA GLU A 63 3.13 0.58 15.06
C GLU A 63 3.30 -0.03 13.66
N VAL A 64 3.79 -1.28 13.56
CA VAL A 64 3.99 -1.97 12.28
C VAL A 64 2.64 -2.28 11.65
N GLY A 65 1.74 -2.91 12.42
CA GLY A 65 0.40 -3.22 11.93
C GLY A 65 -0.40 -1.97 11.58
N THR A 66 -0.30 -0.90 12.36
CA THR A 66 -0.99 0.37 12.09
C THR A 66 -0.45 1.07 10.85
N ALA A 67 0.87 1.18 10.70
CA ALA A 67 1.49 1.76 9.50
C ALA A 67 1.09 1.00 8.23
N LEU A 68 1.08 -0.33 8.30
CA LEU A 68 0.67 -1.17 7.17
C LEU A 68 -0.82 -0.98 6.82
N THR A 69 -1.69 -0.82 7.82
CA THR A 69 -3.09 -0.43 7.61
C THR A 69 -3.20 0.94 6.95
N VAL A 70 -2.41 1.93 7.35
CA VAL A 70 -2.38 3.24 6.67
C VAL A 70 -2.05 3.06 5.18
N TYR A 71 -0.96 2.37 4.85
CA TYR A 71 -0.51 2.25 3.47
C TYR A 71 -1.54 1.55 2.58
N ILE A 72 -2.14 0.45 3.05
CA ILE A 72 -3.11 -0.29 2.26
C ILE A 72 -4.45 0.45 2.14
N LEU A 73 -4.82 1.28 3.13
CA LEU A 73 -5.96 2.18 3.00
C LEU A 73 -5.71 3.29 1.99
N VAL A 74 -4.50 3.86 1.95
CA VAL A 74 -4.12 4.84 0.91
C VAL A 74 -4.22 4.20 -0.47
N VAL A 75 -3.78 2.94 -0.66
CA VAL A 75 -3.97 2.19 -1.91
C VAL A 75 -5.45 2.15 -2.31
N GLY A 76 -6.35 1.75 -1.39
CA GLY A 76 -7.78 1.68 -1.68
C GLY A 76 -8.40 3.05 -1.97
N VAL A 77 -8.09 4.06 -1.16
CA VAL A 77 -8.64 5.43 -1.30
C VAL A 77 -8.20 6.07 -2.62
N VAL A 78 -6.90 6.06 -2.93
CA VAL A 78 -6.37 6.66 -4.16
C VAL A 78 -6.92 5.92 -5.38
N TYR A 79 -7.03 4.59 -5.32
CA TYR A 79 -7.63 3.83 -6.40
C TYR A 79 -9.08 4.25 -6.65
N GLN A 80 -9.92 4.27 -5.62
CA GLN A 80 -11.33 4.60 -5.76
C GLN A 80 -11.55 6.05 -6.24
N ALA A 81 -10.71 6.98 -5.80
CA ALA A 81 -10.86 8.40 -6.11
C ALA A 81 -10.25 8.80 -7.46
N VAL A 82 -9.16 8.16 -7.88
CA VAL A 82 -8.32 8.64 -9.00
C VAL A 82 -8.15 7.61 -10.11
N LEU A 83 -8.05 6.32 -9.78
CA LEU A 83 -7.60 5.29 -10.74
C LEU A 83 -8.73 4.40 -11.28
N ARG A 84 -9.83 4.27 -10.53
CA ARG A 84 -10.92 3.37 -10.89
C ARG A 84 -11.54 3.79 -12.22
N GLY A 85 -11.65 2.85 -13.14
CA GLY A 85 -12.22 3.06 -14.47
C GLY A 85 -11.27 3.65 -15.50
N LEU A 86 -10.01 3.96 -15.14
CA LEU A 86 -9.02 4.43 -16.13
C LEU A 86 -8.55 3.33 -17.09
N VAL A 87 -8.61 2.07 -16.66
CA VAL A 87 -8.18 0.91 -17.44
C VAL A 87 -9.37 -0.02 -17.63
N SER A 88 -9.63 -0.41 -18.88
CA SER A 88 -10.59 -1.47 -19.17
C SER A 88 -9.99 -2.82 -18.81
N LEU A 89 -10.62 -3.53 -17.87
CA LEU A 89 -10.15 -4.81 -17.35
C LEU A 89 -11.08 -5.93 -17.80
N ALA A 90 -10.54 -7.13 -18.01
CA ALA A 90 -11.29 -8.33 -18.33
C ALA A 90 -10.74 -9.55 -17.59
N GLY A 91 -11.59 -10.56 -17.40
CA GLY A 91 -11.23 -11.85 -16.81
C GLY A 91 -10.51 -11.72 -15.46
N TRP A 92 -9.34 -12.36 -15.34
CA TRP A 92 -8.50 -12.34 -14.13
C TRP A 92 -8.07 -10.93 -13.70
N GLY A 93 -8.04 -9.95 -14.61
CA GLY A 93 -7.71 -8.56 -14.28
C GLY A 93 -8.74 -7.91 -13.38
N ILE A 94 -10.04 -8.15 -13.62
CA ILE A 94 -11.13 -7.65 -12.77
C ILE A 94 -11.03 -8.23 -11.36
N LEU A 95 -10.73 -9.53 -11.27
CA LEU A 95 -10.59 -10.21 -9.98
C LEU A 95 -9.39 -9.63 -9.20
N ALA A 96 -8.24 -9.54 -9.84
CA ALA A 96 -7.03 -9.01 -9.24
C ALA A 96 -7.23 -7.58 -8.72
N ASP A 97 -7.82 -6.73 -9.56
CA ASP A 97 -8.06 -5.33 -9.24
C ASP A 97 -9.00 -5.13 -8.04
N ASN A 98 -10.14 -5.83 -8.01
CA ASN A 98 -11.07 -5.78 -6.88
C ASN A 98 -10.46 -6.35 -5.58
N ILE A 99 -9.61 -7.39 -5.68
CA ILE A 99 -8.93 -7.94 -4.51
C ILE A 99 -7.90 -6.94 -3.97
N LEU A 100 -7.02 -6.43 -4.82
CA LEU A 100 -5.86 -5.63 -4.41
C LEU A 100 -6.23 -4.21 -3.96
N HIS A 101 -7.30 -3.64 -4.51
CA HIS A 101 -7.74 -2.27 -4.21
C HIS A 101 -9.00 -2.20 -3.33
N GLY A 102 -9.72 -3.31 -3.15
CA GLY A 102 -10.94 -3.37 -2.34
C GLY A 102 -10.84 -4.35 -1.17
N LEU A 103 -10.82 -5.66 -1.49
CA LEU A 103 -10.94 -6.69 -0.45
C LEU A 103 -9.77 -6.72 0.53
N VAL A 104 -8.53 -6.57 0.06
CA VAL A 104 -7.35 -6.56 0.94
C VAL A 104 -7.34 -5.32 1.87
N PRO A 105 -7.54 -4.08 1.37
CA PRO A 105 -7.71 -2.92 2.24
C PRO A 105 -8.79 -3.09 3.33
N LEU A 106 -9.98 -3.57 2.95
CA LEU A 106 -11.08 -3.78 3.89
C LEU A 106 -10.76 -4.87 4.91
N TYR A 107 -10.15 -5.98 4.47
CA TYR A 107 -9.73 -7.05 5.36
C TYR A 107 -8.67 -6.58 6.37
N MET A 108 -7.66 -5.84 5.92
CA MET A 108 -6.62 -5.30 6.81
C MET A 108 -7.20 -4.30 7.82
N LEU A 109 -8.13 -3.43 7.39
CA LEU A 109 -8.83 -2.52 8.29
C LEU A 109 -9.65 -3.29 9.34
N GLY A 110 -10.43 -4.28 8.91
CA GLY A 110 -11.19 -5.13 9.83
C GLY A 110 -10.29 -5.85 10.83
N PHE A 111 -9.18 -6.43 10.36
CA PHE A 111 -8.19 -7.05 11.22
C PHE A 111 -7.60 -6.04 12.22
N TRP A 112 -7.25 -4.84 11.76
CA TRP A 112 -6.71 -3.78 12.61
C TRP A 112 -7.70 -3.37 13.69
N LEU A 113 -8.97 -3.13 13.32
CA LEU A 113 -10.03 -2.79 14.28
C LEU A 113 -10.24 -3.88 15.33
N LEU A 114 -10.12 -5.15 14.97
CA LEU A 114 -10.39 -6.26 15.87
C LEU A 114 -9.19 -6.67 16.73
N ARG A 115 -7.96 -6.54 16.21
CA ARG A 115 -6.76 -7.14 16.83
C ARG A 115 -5.67 -6.15 17.23
N ILE A 116 -5.65 -4.96 16.64
CA ILE A 116 -4.59 -3.97 16.86
C ILE A 116 -5.13 -2.74 17.61
N ALA A 117 -6.29 -2.24 17.19
CA ALA A 117 -6.92 -1.06 17.76
C ALA A 117 -7.20 -1.24 19.26
N GLY A 118 -6.76 -0.28 20.07
CA GLY A 118 -6.83 -0.35 21.54
C GLY A 118 -5.47 -0.59 22.20
N GLN A 119 -4.42 -0.80 21.40
CA GLN A 119 -3.04 -0.71 21.87
C GLN A 119 -2.51 0.72 21.69
N PRO A 120 -1.66 1.23 22.60
CA PRO A 120 -1.17 2.61 22.54
C PRO A 120 -0.20 2.80 21.37
N VAL A 121 -0.52 3.72 20.47
CA VAL A 121 0.34 4.14 19.35
C VAL A 121 1.12 5.39 19.76
N ARG A 122 2.44 5.32 19.69
CA ARG A 122 3.34 6.43 20.01
C ARG A 122 3.30 7.47 18.88
N TRP A 123 2.81 8.67 19.15
CA TRP A 123 2.76 9.77 18.16
C TRP A 123 4.10 10.06 17.48
N ARG A 124 5.21 9.89 18.21
CA ARG A 124 6.57 10.09 17.69
C ARG A 124 6.94 9.11 16.57
N THR A 125 6.19 8.02 16.36
CA THR A 125 6.48 7.05 15.29
C THR A 125 5.85 7.43 13.94
N LEU A 126 4.84 8.31 13.92
CA LEU A 126 4.12 8.68 12.69
C LEU A 126 5.03 9.23 11.59
N PRO A 127 5.99 10.14 11.86
CA PRO A 127 6.89 10.62 10.82
C PRO A 127 7.71 9.50 10.16
N TYR A 128 8.06 8.46 10.91
CA TYR A 128 8.83 7.32 10.38
C TYR A 128 7.99 6.44 9.43
N TRP A 129 6.67 6.52 9.48
CA TRP A 129 5.80 5.83 8.51
C TRP A 129 5.91 6.45 7.12
N LEU A 130 6.45 7.67 7.00
CA LEU A 130 6.71 8.29 5.70
C LEU A 130 7.93 7.73 4.99
N LEU A 131 8.81 6.98 5.66
CA LEU A 131 10.05 6.47 5.06
C LEU A 131 9.77 5.53 3.88
N TYR A 132 8.84 4.59 4.04
CA TYR A 132 8.44 3.67 2.97
C TYR A 132 7.87 4.37 1.72
N PRO A 133 6.81 5.20 1.84
CA PRO A 133 6.24 5.92 0.70
C PRO A 133 7.19 6.98 0.12
N ALA A 134 8.05 7.61 0.94
CA ALA A 134 9.07 8.53 0.43
C ALA A 134 10.13 7.80 -0.39
N ALA A 135 10.61 6.64 0.08
CA ALA A 135 11.54 5.79 -0.68
C ALA A 135 10.92 5.31 -1.99
N TYR A 136 9.64 4.92 -1.96
CA TYR A 136 8.89 4.57 -3.16
C TYR A 136 8.82 5.73 -4.15
N LEU A 137 8.43 6.93 -3.69
CA LEU A 137 8.33 8.11 -4.53
C LEU A 137 9.68 8.49 -5.15
N ALA A 138 10.75 8.46 -4.35
CA ALA A 138 12.11 8.71 -4.83
C ALA A 138 12.49 7.72 -5.94
N TYR A 139 12.27 6.42 -5.73
CA TYR A 139 12.50 5.40 -6.76
C TYR A 139 11.71 5.69 -8.04
N THR A 140 10.41 6.00 -7.93
CA THR A 140 9.55 6.29 -9.09
C THR A 140 10.03 7.50 -9.88
N LEU A 141 10.38 8.60 -9.20
CA LEU A 141 10.82 9.83 -9.86
C LEU A 141 12.24 9.71 -10.45
N LEU A 142 13.13 8.94 -9.83
CA LEU A 142 14.48 8.70 -10.33
C LEU A 142 14.50 7.75 -11.53
N ARG A 143 13.72 6.66 -11.47
CA ARG A 143 13.68 5.65 -12.54
C ARG A 143 12.85 6.08 -13.75
N GLY A 144 11.80 6.88 -13.51
CA GLY A 144 10.80 7.23 -14.51
C GLY A 144 11.38 7.74 -15.84
N PRO A 145 12.29 8.74 -15.85
CA PRO A 145 12.87 9.29 -17.07
C PRO A 145 13.67 8.26 -17.87
N SER A 146 14.51 7.45 -17.21
CA SER A 146 15.36 6.47 -17.90
C SER A 146 14.58 5.24 -18.39
N ALA A 147 13.48 4.90 -17.73
CA ALA A 147 12.66 3.73 -18.07
C ALA A 147 11.47 4.08 -18.98
N SER A 148 11.26 5.36 -19.28
CA SER A 148 10.07 5.91 -19.95
C SER A 148 8.78 5.30 -19.39
N PHE A 149 8.70 5.20 -18.07
CA PHE A 149 7.61 4.50 -17.39
C PHE A 149 7.36 5.08 -16.00
N TYR A 150 6.13 5.54 -15.80
CA TYR A 150 5.59 5.89 -14.50
C TYR A 150 4.45 4.92 -14.15
N PRO A 151 4.37 4.41 -12.92
CA PRO A 151 3.37 3.45 -12.51
C PRO A 151 1.96 4.05 -12.43
N TYR A 152 1.84 5.37 -12.30
CA TYR A 152 0.54 6.04 -12.23
C TYR A 152 0.54 7.33 -13.04
N PRO A 153 -0.59 7.69 -13.68
CA PRO A 153 -0.69 8.90 -14.49
C PRO A 153 -0.48 10.17 -13.65
N PHE A 154 -0.89 10.17 -12.38
CA PHE A 154 -0.74 11.34 -11.50
C PHE A 154 0.70 11.60 -11.04
N VAL A 155 1.64 10.67 -11.27
CA VAL A 155 3.09 10.85 -11.04
C VAL A 155 3.90 10.89 -12.34
N ASP A 156 3.23 10.92 -13.49
CA ASP A 156 3.90 10.94 -14.78
C ASP A 156 4.48 12.33 -15.07
N VAL A 157 5.78 12.49 -14.80
CA VAL A 157 6.49 13.74 -15.05
C VAL A 157 6.65 14.01 -16.54
N ALA A 158 6.72 12.98 -17.38
CA ALA A 158 6.83 13.16 -18.83
C ALA A 158 5.53 13.76 -19.40
N ALA A 159 4.38 13.37 -18.86
CA ALA A 159 3.08 13.89 -19.27
C ALA A 159 2.70 15.23 -18.60
N LEU A 160 3.02 15.40 -17.31
CA LEU A 160 2.49 16.50 -16.49
C LEU A 160 3.53 17.57 -16.12
N GLY A 161 4.83 17.25 -16.23
CA GLY A 161 5.91 18.05 -15.66
C GLY A 161 5.97 17.98 -14.13
N TYR A 162 7.05 18.50 -13.54
CA TYR A 162 7.32 18.38 -12.10
C TYR A 162 6.31 19.12 -11.22
N GLY A 163 5.84 20.29 -11.61
CA GLY A 163 4.94 21.11 -10.78
C GLY A 163 3.63 20.39 -10.40
N PRO A 164 2.82 19.94 -11.39
CA PRO A 164 1.62 19.16 -11.13
C PRO A 164 1.88 17.84 -10.40
N VAL A 165 2.97 17.13 -10.72
CA VAL A 165 3.33 15.88 -10.04
C VAL A 165 3.60 16.12 -8.55
N LEU A 166 4.38 17.15 -8.20
CA LEU A 166 4.66 17.49 -6.80
C LEU A 166 3.38 17.86 -6.04
N ARG A 167 2.45 18.58 -6.68
CA ARG A 167 1.13 18.86 -6.10
C ARG A 167 0.33 17.58 -5.85
N ASN A 168 0.31 16.66 -6.81
CA ASN A 168 -0.39 15.38 -6.66
C ASN A 168 0.22 14.54 -5.52
N CYS A 169 1.56 14.47 -5.45
CA CYS A 169 2.27 13.80 -4.36
C CYS A 169 1.95 14.43 -2.99
N LEU A 170 1.85 15.76 -2.91
CA LEU A 170 1.45 16.46 -1.69
C LEU A 170 0.03 16.10 -1.26
N LEU A 171 -0.92 15.99 -2.20
CA LEU A 171 -2.29 15.56 -1.89
C LEU A 171 -2.32 14.14 -1.32
N VAL A 172 -1.59 13.21 -1.92
CA VAL A 172 -1.45 11.83 -1.40
C VAL A 172 -0.80 11.82 -0.02
N LEU A 173 0.22 12.66 0.21
CA LEU A 173 0.85 12.82 1.52
C LEU A 173 -0.17 13.30 2.57
N VAL A 174 -1.00 14.30 2.25
CA VAL A 174 -2.05 14.80 3.16
C VAL A 174 -3.04 13.69 3.50
N VAL A 175 -3.50 12.92 2.52
CA VAL A 175 -4.40 11.76 2.76
C VAL A 175 -3.74 10.75 3.69
N MET A 176 -2.48 10.42 3.46
CA MET A 176 -1.74 9.47 4.27
C MET A 176 -1.53 9.95 5.71
N LEU A 177 -1.21 11.23 5.90
CA LEU A 177 -1.08 11.84 7.23
C LEU A 177 -2.42 11.88 7.96
N ALA A 178 -3.51 12.21 7.27
CA ALA A 178 -4.85 12.20 7.84
C ALA A 178 -5.23 10.79 8.33
N ILE A 179 -5.08 9.76 7.50
CA ILE A 179 -5.33 8.37 7.89
C ILE A 179 -4.42 7.95 9.05
N SER A 180 -3.13 8.32 9.03
CA SER A 180 -2.19 8.02 10.13
C SER A 180 -2.65 8.59 11.46
N VAL A 181 -3.03 9.87 11.49
CA VAL A 181 -3.52 10.55 12.69
C VAL A 181 -4.83 9.93 13.15
N LEU A 182 -5.76 9.66 12.24
CA LEU A 182 -7.06 9.05 12.55
C LEU A 182 -6.91 7.68 13.21
N LEU A 183 -6.11 6.78 12.64
CA LEU A 183 -5.89 5.44 13.19
C LEU A 183 -5.15 5.50 14.54
N ALA A 184 -4.11 6.34 14.66
CA ALA A 184 -3.38 6.51 15.91
C ALA A 184 -4.29 7.08 17.03
N ALA A 185 -5.09 8.11 16.71
CA ALA A 185 -6.05 8.70 17.63
C ALA A 185 -7.10 7.67 18.08
N PHE A 186 -7.68 6.94 17.13
CA PHE A 186 -8.70 5.92 17.43
C PHE A 186 -8.16 4.81 18.32
N SER A 187 -6.96 4.29 18.01
CA SER A 187 -6.34 3.24 18.83
C SER A 187 -6.06 3.73 20.25
N ASN A 188 -5.51 4.94 20.39
CA ASN A 188 -5.21 5.55 21.69
C ASN A 188 -6.48 5.86 22.50
N TRP A 189 -7.55 6.29 21.84
CA TRP A 189 -8.85 6.51 22.48
C TRP A 189 -9.43 5.21 23.03
N ARG A 190 -9.42 4.13 22.23
CA ARG A 190 -9.91 2.82 22.66
C ARG A 190 -9.07 2.26 23.81
N HIS A 191 -7.75 2.47 23.78
CA HIS A 191 -6.84 2.09 24.86
C HIS A 191 -7.20 2.79 26.18
N ARG A 192 -7.42 4.11 26.14
CA ARG A 192 -7.83 4.87 27.33
C ARG A 192 -9.17 4.40 27.90
N ARG A 193 -10.13 4.06 27.02
CA ARG A 193 -11.44 3.53 27.43
C ARG A 193 -11.37 2.15 28.06
N SER A 194 -10.39 1.32 27.73
CA SER A 194 -10.23 0.01 28.37
C SER A 194 -9.59 0.08 29.77
N LEU A 195 -9.05 1.24 30.15
CA LEU A 195 -8.44 1.48 31.47
C LEU A 195 -9.38 2.18 32.46
N ALA A 196 -10.54 2.66 31.99
CA ALA A 196 -11.57 3.32 32.78
C ALA A 196 -12.69 2.33 33.11
#